data_AF-A0A957MDY5-F1
#
_entry.id   AF-A0A957MDY5-F1
#
_cell.length_a   1.000
_cell.length_b   1.000
_cell.length_c   1.000
_cell.angle_alpha   90.00
_cell.angle_beta   90.00
_cell.angle_gamma   90.00
#
_symmetry.space_group_name_H-M   'P 1'
#
loop_
_entity.id
_entity.type
_entity.pdbx_description
1 polymer ?
#
loop_
_entity_poly.entity_id
_entity_poly.type
_entity_poly.pdbx_seq_one_letter_code
_entity_poly.pdbx_strand_id
1 'polypeptide(L)'
;FETRSAVTVDEYLRMIQGKTAALIGASVAMGGLVGGAEPGSDEALRRFGQAIGLAFQIQDDMLGIWGDPAVTGKAAGNDILRRKKSLPLLHALNDAGAGAELGMLLARPDLGAADLPAALALLDAAGSRAYATDLMERYYATGLAALEAALGDRAEQSLLWATAQWLMRRET
;
A
#
# COMPACT_ATOMS: atom_id res chain seq x y z
N PHE A 1 -7.82 -0.67 -16.04
CA PHE A 1 -7.93 -1.19 -14.66
C PHE A 1 -9.19 -0.67 -13.96
N GLU A 2 -9.45 0.64 -13.98
CA GLU A 2 -10.58 1.26 -13.25
C GLU A 2 -11.97 0.76 -13.67
N THR A 3 -12.15 0.32 -14.93
CA THR A 3 -13.43 -0.18 -15.47
C THR A 3 -13.61 -1.70 -15.44
N ARG A 4 -12.60 -2.48 -15.05
CA ARG A 4 -12.67 -3.95 -15.01
C ARG A 4 -13.44 -4.45 -13.79
N SER A 5 -14.29 -5.47 -13.94
CA SER A 5 -15.12 -6.03 -12.86
C SER A 5 -14.35 -6.91 -11.88
N ALA A 6 -13.30 -7.59 -12.34
CA ALA A 6 -12.43 -8.42 -11.51
C ALA A 6 -10.97 -7.99 -11.65
N VAL A 7 -10.30 -7.78 -10.52
CA VAL A 7 -8.87 -7.51 -10.42
C VAL A 7 -8.32 -8.42 -9.32
N THR A 8 -7.31 -9.21 -9.66
CA THR A 8 -6.61 -10.05 -8.69
C THR A 8 -5.63 -9.22 -7.86
N VAL A 9 -5.21 -9.74 -6.71
CA VAL A 9 -4.17 -9.10 -5.89
C VAL A 9 -2.86 -8.94 -6.68
N ASP A 10 -2.46 -9.93 -7.48
CA ASP A 10 -1.24 -9.86 -8.31
C ASP A 10 -1.33 -8.79 -9.40
N GLU A 11 -2.49 -8.62 -10.02
CA GLU A 11 -2.74 -7.53 -10.96
C GLU A 11 -2.68 -6.17 -10.27
N TYR A 12 -3.22 -6.06 -9.06
CA TYR A 12 -3.11 -4.85 -8.25
C TYR A 12 -1.65 -4.53 -7.90
N LEU A 13 -0.87 -5.52 -7.44
CA LEU A 13 0.53 -5.31 -7.09
C LEU A 13 1.36 -4.85 -8.28
N ARG A 14 1.15 -5.45 -9.46
CA ARG A 14 1.79 -4.99 -10.72
C ARG A 14 1.38 -3.56 -11.08
N MET A 15 0.12 -3.20 -10.87
CA MET A 15 -0.37 -1.85 -11.13
C MET A 15 0.30 -0.82 -10.21
N ILE A 16 0.32 -1.04 -8.90
CA ILE A 16 0.95 -0.09 -7.96
C ILE A 16 2.47 -0.05 -8.11
N GLN A 17 3.08 -1.16 -8.55
CA GLN A 17 4.49 -1.21 -8.91
C GLN A 17 4.81 -0.24 -10.06
N GLY A 18 4.01 -0.25 -11.13
CA GLY A 18 4.20 0.63 -12.28
C GLY A 18 3.84 2.09 -12.01
N LYS A 19 2.75 2.34 -11.27
CA LYS A 19 2.20 3.69 -11.07
C LYS A 19 2.93 4.48 -9.99
N THR A 20 3.31 3.83 -8.90
CA THR A 20 3.83 4.50 -7.69
C THR A 20 5.27 4.09 -7.44
N ALA A 21 5.55 2.79 -7.33
CA ALA A 21 6.86 2.30 -6.92
C ALA A 21 7.98 2.61 -7.94
N ALA A 22 7.67 2.52 -9.24
CA ALA A 22 8.66 2.73 -10.30
C ALA A 22 9.25 4.14 -10.28
N LEU A 23 8.41 5.18 -10.11
CA LEU A 23 8.87 6.57 -10.06
C LEU A 23 9.68 6.86 -8.80
N ILE A 24 9.26 6.33 -7.65
CA ILE A 24 10.00 6.49 -6.38
C ILE A 24 11.36 5.81 -6.49
N GLY A 25 11.41 4.56 -6.97
CA GLY A 25 12.65 3.84 -7.21
C GLY A 25 13.61 4.57 -8.14
N ALA A 26 13.12 5.09 -9.27
CA ALA A 26 13.93 5.87 -10.20
C ALA A 26 14.47 7.15 -9.55
N SER A 27 13.62 7.86 -8.79
CA SER A 27 14.01 9.10 -8.10
C SER A 27 15.13 8.88 -7.08
N VAL A 28 15.04 7.83 -6.26
CA VAL A 28 16.08 7.51 -5.28
C VAL A 28 17.38 7.12 -5.97
N ALA A 29 17.31 6.26 -7.00
CA ALA A 29 18.49 5.83 -7.75
C ALA A 29 19.21 7.01 -8.42
N MET A 30 18.46 7.92 -9.06
CA MET A 30 19.02 9.15 -9.65
C MET A 30 19.68 10.04 -8.60
N GLY A 31 19.07 10.19 -7.42
CA GLY A 31 19.66 10.92 -6.30
C GLY A 31 20.98 10.31 -5.84
N GLY A 32 21.05 8.98 -5.76
CA GLY A 32 22.30 8.25 -5.47
C GLY A 32 23.39 8.50 -6.51
N LEU A 33 23.05 8.40 -7.79
CA LEU A 33 24.00 8.64 -8.88
C LEU A 33 24.56 10.06 -8.87
N VAL A 34 23.70 11.07 -8.72
CA VAL A 34 24.13 12.49 -8.63
C VAL A 34 24.92 12.76 -7.35
N GLY A 35 24.57 12.09 -6.26
CA GLY A 35 25.25 12.19 -4.97
C GLY A 35 26.58 11.44 -4.88
N GLY A 36 27.03 10.77 -5.94
CA GLY A 36 28.28 10.02 -5.96
C GLY A 36 28.25 8.73 -5.14
N ALA A 37 27.09 8.05 -5.09
CA ALA A 37 26.99 6.72 -4.50
C ALA A 37 27.96 5.74 -5.17
N GLU A 38 28.41 4.75 -4.42
CA GLU A 38 29.36 3.76 -4.92
C GLU A 38 28.78 2.96 -6.09
N PRO A 39 29.62 2.53 -7.06
CA PRO A 39 29.18 1.67 -8.15
C PRO A 39 28.48 0.41 -7.62
N GLY A 40 27.23 0.18 -8.04
CA GLY A 40 26.40 -0.94 -7.58
C GLY A 40 25.41 -0.59 -6.47
N SER A 41 25.55 0.56 -5.81
CA SER A 41 24.55 1.07 -4.85
C SER A 41 23.27 1.55 -5.54
N ASP A 42 23.33 1.91 -6.84
CA ASP A 42 22.20 2.42 -7.62
C ASP A 42 21.03 1.42 -7.69
N GLU A 43 21.34 0.13 -7.90
CA GLU A 43 20.33 -0.92 -7.94
C GLU A 43 19.70 -1.16 -6.57
N ALA A 44 20.49 -1.13 -5.50
CA ALA A 44 20.01 -1.27 -4.13
C ALA A 44 19.13 -0.08 -3.73
N LEU A 45 19.51 1.14 -4.08
CA LEU A 45 18.71 2.36 -3.89
C LEU A 45 17.41 2.33 -4.69
N ARG A 46 17.45 1.82 -5.93
CA ARG A 46 16.24 1.61 -6.75
C ARG A 46 15.28 0.64 -6.07
N ARG A 47 15.79 -0.49 -5.56
CA ARG A 47 15.01 -1.50 -4.84
C ARG A 47 14.41 -0.94 -3.55
N PHE A 48 15.18 -0.16 -2.78
CA PHE A 48 14.65 0.57 -1.62
C PHE A 48 13.45 1.42 -2.03
N GLY A 49 13.61 2.30 -3.03
CA GLY A 49 12.53 3.20 -3.43
C GLY A 49 11.30 2.47 -3.96
N GLN A 50 11.49 1.38 -4.71
CA GLN A 50 10.38 0.55 -5.18
C GLN A 50 9.62 -0.12 -4.03
N ALA A 51 10.35 -0.75 -3.10
CA ALA A 51 9.74 -1.46 -1.99
C ALA A 51 9.00 -0.51 -1.04
N ILE A 52 9.59 0.65 -0.71
CA ILE A 52 8.92 1.69 0.08
C ILE A 52 7.71 2.26 -0.66
N GLY A 53 7.79 2.43 -1.98
CA GLY A 53 6.64 2.88 -2.78
C GLY A 53 5.46 1.90 -2.75
N LEU A 54 5.73 0.59 -2.74
CA LEU A 54 4.69 -0.43 -2.57
C LEU A 54 4.09 -0.38 -1.16
N ALA A 55 4.94 -0.38 -0.12
CA ALA A 55 4.48 -0.28 1.27
C ALA A 55 3.63 0.97 1.50
N PHE A 56 4.04 2.11 0.95
CA PHE A 56 3.31 3.37 1.02
C PHE A 56 1.92 3.28 0.39
N GLN A 57 1.80 2.69 -0.80
CA GLN A 57 0.51 2.59 -1.46
C GLN A 57 -0.45 1.66 -0.70
N ILE A 58 0.08 0.59 -0.09
CA ILE A 58 -0.72 -0.29 0.76
C ILE A 58 -1.16 0.43 2.04
N GLN A 59 -0.27 1.21 2.68
CA GLN A 59 -0.63 2.04 3.83
C GLN A 59 -1.74 3.04 3.47
N ASP A 60 -1.66 3.72 2.31
CA ASP A 60 -2.69 4.64 1.83
C ASP A 60 -4.04 3.94 1.62
N ASP A 61 -4.03 2.72 1.09
CA ASP A 61 -5.23 1.88 0.94
C ASP A 61 -5.84 1.46 2.28
N MET A 62 -5.03 1.19 3.30
CA MET A 62 -5.53 0.93 4.65
C MET A 62 -6.13 2.19 5.27
N LEU A 63 -5.47 3.35 5.13
CA LEU A 63 -5.98 4.63 5.62
C LEU A 63 -7.31 5.00 4.94
N GLY A 64 -7.49 4.67 3.66
CA GLY A 64 -8.75 4.90 2.94
C GLY A 64 -9.94 4.09 3.45
N ILE A 65 -9.70 3.03 4.23
CA ILE A 65 -10.74 2.19 4.84
C ILE A 65 -10.86 2.47 6.33
N TRP A 66 -9.74 2.49 7.07
CA TRP A 66 -9.73 2.51 8.54
C TRP A 66 -9.12 3.77 9.16
N GLY A 67 -8.58 4.70 8.37
CA GLY A 67 -7.88 5.86 8.90
C GLY A 67 -8.83 6.89 9.53
N ASP A 68 -8.34 7.56 10.57
CA ASP A 68 -8.99 8.69 11.22
C ASP A 68 -9.23 9.83 10.21
N PRO A 69 -10.47 10.36 10.10
CA PRO A 69 -10.77 11.55 9.31
C PRO A 69 -9.88 12.76 9.62
N ALA A 70 -9.40 12.92 10.85
CA ALA A 70 -8.47 13.98 11.22
C ALA A 70 -7.12 13.88 10.48
N VAL A 71 -6.68 12.67 10.15
CA VAL A 71 -5.43 12.40 9.43
C VAL A 71 -5.64 12.37 7.93
N THR A 72 -6.72 11.72 7.48
CA THR A 72 -6.97 11.46 6.05
C THR A 72 -7.69 12.62 5.35
N GLY A 73 -8.33 13.51 6.10
CA GLY A 73 -9.22 14.57 5.58
C GLY A 73 -10.48 14.03 4.90
N LYS A 74 -10.79 12.74 5.06
CA LYS A 74 -11.93 12.04 4.46
C LYS A 74 -12.62 11.17 5.50
N ALA A 75 -13.88 10.83 5.29
CA ALA A 75 -14.55 9.87 6.15
C ALA A 75 -13.87 8.49 6.07
N ALA A 76 -13.77 7.79 7.21
CA ALA A 76 -13.39 6.39 7.24
C ALA A 76 -14.34 5.56 6.33
N GLY A 77 -13.81 4.52 5.69
CA GLY A 77 -14.56 3.72 4.71
C GLY A 77 -14.77 4.40 3.36
N ASN A 78 -14.14 5.55 3.08
CA ASN A 78 -14.28 6.24 1.79
C ASN A 78 -13.92 5.32 0.60
N ASP A 79 -12.91 4.46 0.74
CA ASP A 79 -12.53 3.55 -0.35
C ASP A 79 -13.60 2.49 -0.63
N ILE A 80 -14.36 2.07 0.39
CA ILE A 80 -15.54 1.19 0.25
C ILE A 80 -16.64 1.91 -0.54
N LEU A 81 -17.01 3.13 -0.11
CA LEU A 81 -18.08 3.91 -0.74
C LEU A 81 -17.76 4.23 -2.21
N ARG A 82 -16.48 4.47 -2.53
CA ARG A 82 -16.01 4.70 -3.89
C ARG A 82 -15.81 3.43 -4.70
N ARG A 83 -16.01 2.24 -4.09
CA ARG A 83 -15.74 0.93 -4.71
C ARG A 83 -14.31 0.87 -5.26
N LYS A 84 -13.37 1.47 -4.54
CA LYS A 84 -11.97 1.54 -4.94
C LYS A 84 -11.40 0.13 -4.92
N LYS A 85 -10.55 -0.18 -5.90
CA LYS A 85 -9.82 -1.44 -5.98
C LYS A 85 -8.57 -1.39 -5.09
N SER A 86 -8.77 -1.11 -3.80
CA SER A 86 -7.70 -1.10 -2.80
C SER A 86 -7.36 -2.52 -2.34
N LEU A 87 -6.14 -2.72 -1.85
CA LEU A 87 -5.67 -4.05 -1.46
C LEU A 87 -6.63 -4.78 -0.50
N PRO A 88 -7.14 -4.18 0.58
CA PRO A 88 -7.96 -4.92 1.54
C PRO A 88 -9.34 -5.30 0.98
N LEU A 89 -9.90 -4.48 0.10
CA LEU A 89 -11.13 -4.78 -0.61
C LEU A 89 -10.94 -5.91 -1.62
N LEU A 90 -9.86 -5.86 -2.39
CA LEU A 90 -9.54 -6.93 -3.34
C LEU A 90 -9.26 -8.25 -2.63
N HIS A 91 -8.55 -8.23 -1.51
CA HIS A 91 -8.34 -9.42 -0.69
C HIS A 91 -9.67 -10.03 -0.25
N ALA A 92 -10.55 -9.23 0.37
CA ALA A 92 -11.86 -9.72 0.81
C ALA A 92 -12.75 -10.20 -0.34
N LEU A 93 -12.73 -9.54 -1.50
CA LEU A 93 -13.48 -9.95 -2.69
C LEU A 93 -13.04 -11.30 -3.26
N ASN A 94 -11.79 -11.69 -3.03
CA ASN A 94 -11.25 -12.98 -3.44
C ASN A 94 -11.30 -14.04 -2.32
N ASP A 95 -11.81 -13.69 -1.14
CA ASP A 95 -12.01 -14.62 -0.03
C ASP A 95 -13.19 -15.57 -0.30
N ALA A 96 -13.03 -16.85 0.02
CA ALA A 96 -14.03 -17.87 -0.25
C ALA A 96 -15.29 -17.76 0.63
N GLY A 97 -15.19 -17.14 1.81
CA GLY A 97 -16.30 -16.96 2.74
C GLY A 97 -17.00 -15.62 2.57
N ALA A 98 -16.24 -14.52 2.58
CA ALA A 98 -16.78 -13.16 2.58
C ALA A 98 -16.96 -12.56 1.17
N GLY A 99 -16.24 -13.06 0.16
CA GLY A 99 -16.12 -12.40 -1.14
C GLY A 99 -17.44 -12.28 -1.91
N ALA A 100 -18.28 -13.31 -1.88
CA ALA A 100 -19.58 -13.29 -2.55
C ALA A 100 -20.52 -12.25 -1.93
N GLU A 101 -20.60 -12.20 -0.59
CA GLU A 101 -21.46 -11.26 0.13
C GLU A 101 -20.97 -9.82 -0.04
N LEU A 102 -19.65 -9.60 0.07
CA LEU A 102 -19.06 -8.29 -0.18
C LEU A 102 -19.30 -7.83 -1.62
N GLY A 103 -19.16 -8.72 -2.60
CA GLY A 103 -19.43 -8.43 -4.00
C GLY A 103 -20.87 -7.99 -4.23
N MET A 104 -21.84 -8.67 -3.61
CA MET A 104 -23.26 -8.28 -3.66
C MET A 104 -23.49 -6.91 -3.01
N LEU A 105 -22.89 -6.66 -1.85
CA LEU A 105 -23.01 -5.38 -1.15
C LEU A 105 -22.47 -4.22 -1.99
N LEU A 106 -21.27 -4.36 -2.57
CA LEU A 106 -20.64 -3.31 -3.38
C LEU A 106 -21.36 -3.07 -4.73
N ALA A 107 -22.05 -4.08 -5.26
CA ALA A 107 -22.83 -3.98 -6.49
C ALA A 107 -24.12 -3.15 -6.33
N ARG A 108 -24.57 -2.90 -5.10
CA ARG A 108 -25.75 -2.07 -4.84
C ARG A 108 -25.54 -0.63 -5.33
N PRO A 109 -26.45 -0.08 -6.14
CA PRO A 109 -26.34 1.29 -6.64
C PRO A 109 -26.47 2.33 -5.52
N ASP A 110 -27.22 2.00 -4.47
CA ASP A 110 -27.52 2.82 -3.30
C ASP A 110 -26.53 2.64 -2.14
N LEU A 111 -25.41 1.95 -2.35
CA LEU A 111 -24.36 1.76 -1.33
C LEU A 111 -24.00 3.10 -0.67
N GLY A 112 -24.16 3.16 0.66
CA GLY A 112 -23.97 4.38 1.44
C GLY A 112 -23.32 4.14 2.80
N ALA A 113 -23.23 5.20 3.59
CA ALA A 113 -22.57 5.17 4.91
C ALA A 113 -23.22 4.15 5.88
N ALA A 114 -24.52 3.88 5.74
CA ALA A 114 -25.23 2.89 6.55
C ALA A 114 -24.76 1.44 6.28
N ASP A 115 -24.16 1.17 5.13
CA ASP A 115 -23.66 -0.16 4.75
C ASP A 115 -22.21 -0.39 5.22
N LEU A 116 -21.50 0.65 5.67
CA LEU A 116 -20.10 0.56 6.08
C LEU A 116 -19.86 -0.48 7.19
N PRO A 117 -20.68 -0.59 8.26
CA PRO A 117 -20.48 -1.60 9.28
C PRO A 117 -20.51 -3.03 8.73
N ALA A 118 -21.43 -3.32 7.79
CA ALA A 118 -21.52 -4.64 7.15
C ALA A 118 -20.31 -4.92 6.27
N ALA A 119 -19.87 -3.94 5.46
CA ALA A 119 -18.68 -4.08 4.65
C ALA A 119 -17.43 -4.31 5.52
N LEU A 120 -17.27 -3.57 6.62
CA LEU A 120 -16.14 -3.71 7.54
C LEU A 120 -16.15 -5.09 8.22
N ALA A 121 -17.31 -5.62 8.61
CA ALA A 121 -17.43 -6.97 9.17
C ALA A 121 -16.99 -8.05 8.16
N LEU A 122 -17.30 -7.88 6.88
CA LEU A 122 -16.84 -8.78 5.82
C LEU A 122 -15.33 -8.72 5.59
N LEU A 123 -14.74 -7.52 5.67
CA LEU A 123 -13.29 -7.35 5.62
C LEU A 123 -12.59 -7.98 6.82
N ASP A 124 -13.20 -7.91 8.00
CA ASP A 124 -12.70 -8.54 9.23
C ASP A 124 -12.78 -10.07 9.15
N ALA A 125 -13.92 -10.60 8.69
CA ALA A 125 -14.11 -12.04 8.46
C ALA A 125 -13.10 -12.61 7.44
N ALA A 126 -12.74 -11.83 6.42
CA ALA A 126 -11.70 -12.18 5.45
C ALA A 126 -10.27 -11.98 5.99
N GLY A 127 -10.07 -11.38 7.17
CA GLY A 127 -8.74 -11.07 7.70
C GLY A 127 -7.97 -10.01 6.89
N SER A 128 -8.68 -9.19 6.12
CA SER A 128 -8.06 -8.29 5.14
C SER A 128 -7.17 -7.20 5.74
N ARG A 129 -7.43 -6.78 6.98
CA ARG A 129 -6.57 -5.81 7.67
C ARG A 129 -5.20 -6.43 7.96
N ALA A 130 -5.19 -7.61 8.59
CA ALA A 130 -3.96 -8.32 8.91
C ALA A 130 -3.15 -8.66 7.65
N TYR A 131 -3.83 -9.12 6.60
CA TYR A 131 -3.20 -9.39 5.30
C TYR A 131 -2.49 -8.16 4.72
N ALA A 132 -3.17 -7.01 4.69
CA ALA A 132 -2.60 -5.78 4.15
C ALA A 132 -1.45 -5.25 5.01
N THR A 133 -1.58 -5.33 6.34
CA THR A 133 -0.50 -4.95 7.27
C THR A 133 0.75 -5.79 7.06
N ASP A 134 0.62 -7.11 7.05
CA ASP A 134 1.74 -8.04 6.85
C ASP A 134 2.43 -7.84 5.48
N LEU A 135 1.66 -7.61 4.41
CA LEU A 135 2.24 -7.32 3.10
C LEU A 135 2.96 -5.96 3.05
N MET A 136 2.39 -4.93 3.69
CA MET A 136 3.03 -3.62 3.84
C MET A 136 4.36 -3.75 4.60
N GLU A 137 4.36 -4.43 5.75
CA GLU A 137 5.53 -4.64 6.59
C GLU A 137 6.63 -5.41 5.86
N ARG A 138 6.27 -6.43 5.06
CA ARG A 138 7.24 -7.15 4.21
C ARG A 138 7.92 -6.24 3.20
N TYR A 139 7.17 -5.41 2.49
CA TYR A 139 7.76 -4.46 1.54
C TYR A 139 8.59 -3.39 2.24
N TYR A 140 8.13 -2.92 3.39
CA TYR A 140 8.87 -1.98 4.21
C TYR A 140 10.23 -2.56 4.64
N ALA A 141 10.23 -3.77 5.22
CA ALA A 141 11.45 -4.47 5.63
C ALA A 141 12.39 -4.76 4.44
N THR A 142 11.83 -5.17 3.30
CA THR A 142 12.59 -5.34 2.05
C THR A 142 13.28 -4.04 1.62
N GLY A 143 12.56 -2.91 1.76
CA GLY A 143 13.12 -1.60 1.49
C GLY A 143 14.30 -1.29 2.40
N LEU A 144 14.12 -1.39 3.72
CA LEU A 144 15.18 -1.10 4.70
C LEU A 144 16.43 -1.95 4.47
N ALA A 145 16.27 -3.26 4.24
CA ALA A 145 17.39 -4.15 3.92
C ALA A 145 18.13 -3.73 2.62
N ALA A 146 17.40 -3.25 1.61
CA ALA A 146 18.02 -2.74 0.39
C ALA A 146 18.78 -1.42 0.63
N LEU A 147 18.31 -0.58 1.55
CA LEU A 147 19.00 0.66 1.93
C LEU A 147 20.27 0.38 2.74
N GLU A 148 20.23 -0.59 3.65
CA GLU A 148 21.39 -1.12 4.36
C GLU A 148 22.43 -1.66 3.38
N ALA A 149 22.02 -2.45 2.40
CA ALA A 149 22.92 -2.93 1.36
C ALA A 149 23.56 -1.80 0.53
N ALA A 150 22.86 -0.67 0.35
CA ALA A 150 23.37 0.47 -0.40
C ALA A 150 24.31 1.38 0.40
N LEU A 151 24.06 1.57 1.70
CA LEU A 151 24.70 2.59 2.53
C LEU A 151 25.52 2.05 3.70
N GLY A 152 25.44 0.75 4.00
CA GLY A 152 26.03 0.12 5.16
C GLY A 152 25.57 0.78 6.46
N ASP A 153 26.51 1.02 7.38
CA ASP A 153 26.28 1.62 8.70
C ASP A 153 25.67 3.03 8.65
N ARG A 154 25.65 3.69 7.48
CA ARG A 154 25.05 5.01 7.29
C ARG A 154 23.55 4.96 7.00
N ALA A 155 22.96 3.78 6.78
CA ALA A 155 21.57 3.64 6.37
C ALA A 155 20.61 4.27 7.38
N GLU A 156 20.68 3.91 8.66
CA GLU A 156 19.76 4.40 9.70
C GLU A 156 19.86 5.91 9.94
N GLN A 157 21.02 6.50 9.66
CA GLN A 157 21.30 7.94 9.82
C GLN A 157 20.85 8.75 8.58
N SER A 158 20.47 8.07 7.50
CA SER A 158 20.10 8.73 6.26
C SER A 158 18.71 9.36 6.31
N LEU A 159 18.53 10.44 5.53
CA LEU A 159 17.19 11.03 5.33
C LEU A 159 16.22 10.05 4.65
N LEU A 160 16.72 9.10 3.86
CA LEU A 160 15.89 8.07 3.22
C LEU A 160 15.26 7.15 4.27
N TRP A 161 16.03 6.71 5.26
CA TRP A 161 15.53 5.88 6.36
C TRP A 161 14.50 6.63 7.21
N ALA A 162 14.79 7.87 7.59
CA ALA A 162 13.86 8.72 8.34
C ALA A 162 12.56 8.96 7.56
N THR A 163 12.65 9.19 6.25
CA THR A 163 11.48 9.35 5.37
C THR A 163 10.66 8.07 5.30
N ALA A 164 11.30 6.90 5.15
CA ALA A 164 10.63 5.61 5.14
C ALA A 164 9.86 5.36 6.45
N GLN A 165 10.48 5.60 7.61
CA GLN A 165 9.79 5.50 8.90
C GLN A 165 8.59 6.45 9.00
N TRP A 166 8.77 7.72 8.61
CA TRP A 166 7.70 8.71 8.66
C TRP A 166 6.51 8.31 7.77
N LEU A 167 6.76 7.80 6.56
CA LEU A 167 5.72 7.35 5.65
C LEU A 167 4.88 6.21 6.24
N MET A 168 5.50 5.28 6.98
CA MET A 168 4.78 4.14 7.59
C MET A 168 4.08 4.50 8.90
N ARG A 169 4.57 5.52 9.63
CA ARG A 169 3.97 6.00 10.88
C ARG A 169 2.92 7.09 10.68
N ARG A 170 2.37 7.25 9.48
CA ARG A 170 1.19 8.11 9.27
C ARG A 170 0.04 7.44 10.04
N GLU A 171 -0.21 7.92 11.25
CA GLU A 171 -1.12 7.31 12.22
C GLU A 171 -2.51 7.09 11.61
N THR A 172 -3.06 5.92 11.92
CA THR A 172 -4.47 5.56 11.77
C THR A 172 -5.35 6.27 12.76
#